data_AF-A0A0J6WYF6-F1
#
_entry.id   AF-A0A0J6WYF6-F1
#
_cell.length_a   1.000
_cell.length_b   1.000
_cell.length_c   1.000
_cell.angle_alpha   90.00
_cell.angle_beta   90.00
_cell.angle_gamma   90.00
#
_symmetry.space_group_name_H-M   'P 1'
#
loop_
_entity.id
_entity.type
_entity.pdbx_description
1 polymer ?
#
loop_
_entity_poly.entity_id
_entity_poly.type
_entity_poly.pdbx_seq_one_letter_code
_entity_poly.pdbx_strand_id
1 'polypeptide(L)'
;MKRIVLPLKQHVGGPCSPLVAAGDTVRRGQLIAIPKGLGANIHASYDGTIAEITSSYIAIDANAQQDAASYVKIPECRTKLEAIAAAGIVGAGGAGFPTAVKLKTEIPNGAFIANAAECEPLLAHNMKQVEEHAQQLVRGIKYCMEITKAPQAYIAIKPKHKKAVIALVKALLNESHIDIFRLPDMYPAGDERVIVREVMGIELEPGQLPGTVGACIDNVETIKHIVEAIEDRKPVIDKDVTVSGRVRQKESVFVNVPIGTPAKELLERAGGYIEPHGEIVVGGPQTGRAGSEAAPVTKTSGAFLVAMPFPQETRKAGILICECGGSEERLTHVAESMGAEVVAKEMCKRMVEVDGRYRCGLPGICPGQAEKVIALKRAGAQVLVIGTCSE
;
A
#
# COMPACT_ATOMS: atom_id res chain seq x y z
N MET A 1 9.02 -3.87 29.34
CA MET A 1 7.88 -4.28 28.49
C MET A 1 7.78 -3.28 27.36
N LYS A 2 7.52 -3.74 26.13
CA LYS A 2 7.42 -2.89 24.94
C LYS A 2 5.94 -2.66 24.65
N ARG A 3 5.50 -1.39 24.62
CA ARG A 3 4.12 -1.06 24.26
C ARG A 3 3.95 -1.02 22.75
N ILE A 4 3.06 -1.84 22.23
CA ILE A 4 2.74 -1.97 20.80
C ILE A 4 1.36 -1.38 20.56
N VAL A 5 1.24 -0.52 19.56
CA VAL A 5 -0.05 0.11 19.19
C VAL A 5 -0.55 -0.48 17.88
N LEU A 6 -1.76 -1.03 17.91
CA LEU A 6 -2.47 -1.55 16.76
C LEU A 6 -3.66 -0.63 16.44
N PRO A 7 -3.56 0.21 15.39
CA PRO A 7 -4.69 1.04 14.98
C PRO A 7 -5.91 0.20 14.62
N LEU A 8 -7.10 0.64 15.02
CA LEU A 8 -8.37 0.00 14.68
C LEU A 8 -8.84 0.32 13.26
N LYS A 9 -8.25 1.32 12.60
CA LYS A 9 -8.47 1.64 11.18
C LYS A 9 -7.24 1.28 10.35
N GLN A 10 -7.29 0.14 9.66
CA GLN A 10 -6.21 -0.37 8.78
C GLN A 10 -6.74 -0.78 7.40
N HIS A 11 -7.86 -0.20 6.99
CA HIS A 11 -8.56 -0.47 5.74
C HIS A 11 -9.47 0.70 5.36
N VAL A 12 -10.08 0.63 4.18
CA VAL A 12 -10.91 1.72 3.61
C VAL A 12 -12.17 2.01 4.43
N GLY A 13 -12.70 1.02 5.16
CA GLY A 13 -13.87 1.15 6.02
C GLY A 13 -13.63 1.94 7.32
N GLY A 14 -14.66 1.95 8.19
CA GLY A 14 -14.57 2.54 9.53
C GLY A 14 -13.68 1.73 10.49
N PRO A 15 -13.34 2.27 11.68
CA PRO A 15 -12.58 1.52 12.69
C PRO A 15 -13.26 0.20 13.11
N CYS A 16 -12.45 -0.83 13.35
CA CYS A 16 -12.92 -2.11 13.88
C CYS A 16 -13.40 -2.01 15.33
N SER A 17 -14.28 -2.92 15.71
CA SER A 17 -14.73 -3.12 17.10
C SER A 17 -13.79 -4.12 17.79
N PRO A 18 -13.18 -3.75 18.92
CA PRO A 18 -12.41 -4.67 19.74
C PRO A 18 -13.27 -5.86 20.22
N LEU A 19 -12.64 -7.03 20.34
CA LEU A 19 -13.19 -8.27 20.90
C LEU A 19 -12.54 -8.66 22.24
N VAL A 20 -11.64 -7.82 22.73
CA VAL A 20 -10.85 -8.02 23.96
C VAL A 20 -11.08 -6.82 24.89
N ALA A 21 -10.69 -6.97 26.16
CA ALA A 21 -10.71 -5.94 27.18
C ALA A 21 -9.30 -5.66 27.74
N ALA A 22 -9.12 -4.50 28.38
CA ALA A 22 -7.89 -4.21 29.11
C ALA A 22 -7.66 -5.25 30.22
N GLY A 23 -6.41 -5.74 30.33
CA GLY A 23 -6.04 -6.83 31.22
C GLY A 23 -6.08 -8.23 30.59
N ASP A 24 -6.72 -8.41 29.42
CA ASP A 24 -6.74 -9.70 28.73
C ASP A 24 -5.33 -10.09 28.26
N THR A 25 -4.97 -11.36 28.44
CA THR A 25 -3.78 -11.93 27.81
C THR A 25 -4.14 -12.33 26.37
N VAL A 26 -3.29 -11.95 25.42
CA VAL A 26 -3.45 -12.27 24.01
C VAL A 26 -2.24 -12.99 23.46
N ARG A 27 -2.51 -13.88 22.51
CA ARG A 27 -1.49 -14.62 21.77
C ARG A 27 -1.29 -14.02 20.38
N ARG A 28 -0.08 -14.02 19.85
CA ARG A 28 0.20 -13.66 18.45
C ARG A 28 -0.69 -14.51 17.53
N GLY A 29 -1.34 -13.89 16.54
CA GLY A 29 -2.34 -14.49 15.66
C GLY A 29 -3.78 -14.47 16.19
N GLN A 30 -4.02 -14.18 17.46
CA GLN A 30 -5.38 -14.16 18.02
C GLN A 30 -6.21 -13.03 17.41
N LEU A 31 -7.46 -13.32 17.02
CA LEU A 31 -8.41 -12.31 16.55
C LEU A 31 -8.78 -11.37 17.71
N ILE A 32 -8.57 -10.06 17.54
CA ILE A 32 -8.77 -9.06 18.60
C ILE A 32 -9.71 -7.93 18.20
N ALA A 33 -10.02 -7.75 16.92
CA ALA A 33 -11.04 -6.80 16.49
C ALA A 33 -11.66 -7.19 15.15
N ILE A 34 -12.93 -6.84 14.96
CA ILE A 34 -13.72 -7.13 13.75
C ILE A 34 -14.30 -5.84 13.14
N PRO A 35 -14.40 -5.74 11.81
CA PRO A 35 -14.94 -4.54 11.16
C PRO A 35 -16.44 -4.38 11.42
N LYS A 36 -16.92 -3.12 11.45
CA LYS A 36 -18.35 -2.81 11.31
C LYS A 36 -18.65 -2.51 9.85
N GLY A 37 -19.25 -3.45 9.12
CA GLY A 37 -19.51 -3.31 7.68
C GLY A 37 -18.28 -3.63 6.83
N LEU A 38 -17.99 -2.79 5.82
CA LEU A 38 -16.83 -2.98 4.94
C LEU A 38 -15.53 -2.87 5.76
N GLY A 39 -14.69 -3.91 5.73
CA GLY A 39 -13.42 -3.91 6.44
C GLY A 39 -12.81 -5.30 6.55
N ALA A 40 -11.83 -5.45 7.43
CA ALA A 40 -11.10 -6.70 7.62
C ALA A 40 -10.69 -6.90 9.09
N ASN A 41 -10.68 -8.16 9.52
CA ASN A 41 -10.30 -8.59 10.87
C ASN A 41 -8.92 -8.09 11.29
N ILE A 42 -8.72 -7.73 12.56
CA ILE A 42 -7.42 -7.38 13.13
C ILE A 42 -7.03 -8.45 14.14
N HIS A 43 -5.79 -8.93 14.04
CA HIS A 43 -5.22 -9.95 14.90
C HIS A 43 -4.06 -9.36 15.71
N ALA A 44 -3.80 -9.90 16.89
CA ALA A 44 -2.64 -9.56 17.70
C ALA A 44 -1.37 -10.00 16.98
N SER A 45 -0.40 -9.11 16.84
CA SER A 45 0.91 -9.39 16.21
C SER A 45 1.99 -9.76 17.23
N TYR A 46 1.68 -9.68 18.53
CA TYR A 46 2.57 -9.99 19.64
C TYR A 46 1.83 -10.80 20.71
N ASP A 47 2.56 -11.66 21.42
CA ASP A 47 2.12 -12.20 22.69
C ASP A 47 2.25 -11.11 23.76
N GLY A 48 1.24 -10.95 24.61
CA GLY A 48 1.27 -9.95 25.68
C GLY A 48 -0.06 -9.76 26.38
N THR A 49 -0.20 -8.63 27.05
CA THR A 49 -1.42 -8.23 27.75
C THR A 49 -1.98 -6.95 27.14
N ILE A 50 -3.30 -6.88 26.95
CA ILE A 50 -3.95 -5.65 26.50
C ILE A 50 -3.79 -4.58 27.58
N ALA A 51 -3.04 -3.54 27.27
CA ALA A 51 -2.75 -2.44 28.18
C ALA A 51 -3.93 -1.45 28.22
N GLU A 52 -4.41 -1.06 27.03
CA GLU A 52 -5.52 -0.13 26.88
C GLU A 52 -6.21 -0.32 25.53
N ILE A 53 -7.46 0.15 25.47
CA ILE A 53 -8.28 0.16 24.26
C ILE A 53 -8.93 1.54 24.18
N THR A 54 -8.77 2.19 23.03
CA THR A 54 -9.41 3.48 22.73
C THR A 54 -10.35 3.33 21.54
N SER A 55 -11.00 4.42 21.13
CA SER A 55 -11.78 4.45 19.89
C SER A 55 -10.92 4.32 18.62
N SER A 56 -9.60 4.48 18.72
CA SER A 56 -8.70 4.54 17.57
C SER A 56 -7.66 3.40 17.53
N TYR A 57 -7.32 2.77 18.66
CA TYR A 57 -6.33 1.70 18.72
C TYR A 57 -6.53 0.72 19.88
N ILE A 58 -5.84 -0.42 19.80
CA ILE A 58 -5.57 -1.36 20.90
C ILE A 58 -4.08 -1.31 21.20
N ALA A 59 -3.69 -1.18 22.46
CA ALA A 59 -2.29 -1.28 22.89
C ALA A 59 -2.02 -2.61 23.60
N ILE A 60 -0.91 -3.25 23.25
CA ILE A 60 -0.43 -4.50 23.84
C ILE A 60 0.89 -4.21 24.54
N ASP A 61 0.98 -4.50 25.84
CA ASP A 61 2.26 -4.58 26.53
C ASP A 61 2.87 -5.95 26.20
N ALA A 62 3.77 -5.96 25.21
CA ALA A 62 4.34 -7.17 24.65
C ALA A 62 5.30 -7.85 25.64
N ASN A 63 5.22 -9.18 25.68
CA ASN A 63 6.14 -10.02 26.44
C ASN A 63 7.58 -9.83 25.96
N ALA A 64 8.54 -9.93 26.89
CA ALA A 64 9.96 -9.75 26.57
C ALA A 64 10.49 -10.80 25.57
N GLN A 65 10.00 -12.03 25.69
CA GLN A 65 10.27 -13.11 24.75
C GLN A 65 9.10 -13.24 23.79
N GLN A 66 9.40 -13.27 22.49
CA GLN A 66 8.44 -13.49 21.42
C GLN A 66 8.93 -14.67 20.58
N ASP A 67 8.02 -15.56 20.19
CA ASP A 67 8.30 -16.56 19.17
C ASP A 67 7.63 -16.14 17.87
N ALA A 68 8.42 -15.61 16.94
CA ALA A 68 7.91 -15.10 15.67
C ALA A 68 7.26 -16.20 14.79
N ALA A 69 7.65 -17.46 14.98
CA ALA A 69 7.14 -18.59 14.20
C ALA A 69 5.82 -19.15 14.76
N SER A 70 5.53 -18.90 16.04
CA SER A 70 4.31 -19.35 16.70
C SER A 70 3.19 -18.32 16.56
N TYR A 71 2.03 -18.77 16.10
CA TYR A 71 0.82 -17.95 16.04
C TYR A 71 -0.43 -18.80 16.14
N VAL A 72 -1.51 -18.19 16.65
CA VAL A 72 -2.86 -18.75 16.59
C VAL A 72 -3.30 -18.75 15.13
N LYS A 73 -3.59 -19.94 14.61
CA LYS A 73 -4.08 -20.12 13.24
C LYS A 73 -5.51 -19.61 13.12
N ILE A 74 -5.85 -19.09 11.94
CA ILE A 74 -7.25 -18.80 11.62
C ILE A 74 -8.09 -20.09 11.67
N PRO A 75 -9.41 -20.00 11.92
CA PRO A 75 -10.29 -21.17 11.91
C PRO A 75 -10.22 -21.95 10.60
N GLU A 76 -10.57 -23.22 10.65
CA GLU A 76 -10.75 -24.02 9.43
C GLU A 76 -11.90 -23.46 8.61
N CYS A 77 -11.62 -23.18 7.34
CA CYS A 77 -12.54 -22.54 6.41
C CYS A 77 -12.92 -23.54 5.32
N ARG A 78 -14.17 -23.47 4.84
CA ARG A 78 -14.68 -24.36 3.78
C ARG A 78 -14.20 -23.93 2.41
N THR A 79 -13.97 -22.64 2.23
CA THR A 79 -13.50 -22.05 0.97
C THR A 79 -12.25 -21.22 1.18
N LYS A 80 -11.48 -21.07 0.09
CA LYS A 80 -10.31 -20.17 0.06
C LYS A 80 -10.71 -18.72 0.36
N LEU A 81 -11.88 -18.30 -0.11
CA LEU A 81 -12.40 -16.94 0.13
C LEU A 81 -12.71 -16.69 1.61
N GLU A 82 -13.27 -17.68 2.31
CA GLU A 82 -13.48 -17.63 3.76
C GLU A 82 -12.15 -17.53 4.51
N ALA A 83 -11.11 -18.27 4.10
CA ALA A 83 -9.78 -18.18 4.70
C ALA A 83 -9.17 -16.78 4.56
N ILE A 84 -9.27 -16.18 3.37
CA ILE A 84 -8.81 -14.81 3.07
C ILE A 84 -9.56 -13.79 3.95
N ALA A 85 -10.87 -13.94 4.12
CA ALA A 85 -11.68 -13.08 4.97
C ALA A 85 -11.30 -13.24 6.46
N ALA A 86 -11.17 -14.48 6.93
CA ALA A 86 -10.84 -14.81 8.31
C ALA A 86 -9.46 -14.25 8.71
N ALA A 87 -8.45 -14.37 7.82
CA ALA A 87 -7.12 -13.80 8.00
C ALA A 87 -7.09 -12.26 8.03
N GLY A 88 -8.16 -11.61 7.58
CA GLY A 88 -8.25 -10.16 7.52
C GLY A 88 -7.34 -9.54 6.45
N ILE A 89 -7.25 -10.17 5.28
CA ILE A 89 -6.41 -9.68 4.19
C ILE A 89 -7.02 -8.43 3.56
N VAL A 90 -6.16 -7.45 3.32
CA VAL A 90 -6.49 -6.19 2.63
C VAL A 90 -5.49 -5.94 1.50
N GLY A 91 -5.86 -5.10 0.54
CA GLY A 91 -4.95 -4.58 -0.48
C GLY A 91 -3.77 -3.84 0.15
N ALA A 92 -2.59 -4.44 0.14
CA ALA A 92 -1.38 -3.95 0.81
C ALA A 92 -0.76 -2.74 0.09
N GLY A 93 -1.00 -2.59 -1.21
CA GLY A 93 -0.45 -1.53 -2.05
C GLY A 93 -1.24 -0.22 -2.08
N GLY A 94 -2.25 -0.03 -1.22
CA GLY A 94 -3.11 1.16 -1.29
C GLY A 94 -3.98 1.36 -0.05
N ALA A 95 -5.23 1.78 -0.25
CA ALA A 95 -6.16 2.15 0.82
C ALA A 95 -6.64 0.98 1.72
N GLY A 96 -6.13 -0.25 1.53
CA GLY A 96 -6.53 -1.41 2.30
C GLY A 96 -7.96 -1.87 2.01
N PHE A 97 -8.34 -2.01 0.74
CA PHE A 97 -9.64 -2.59 0.41
C PHE A 97 -9.68 -4.08 0.82
N PRO A 98 -10.74 -4.60 1.45
CA PRO A 98 -10.81 -6.01 1.86
C PRO A 98 -10.70 -6.98 0.68
N THR A 99 -9.67 -7.82 0.68
CA THR A 99 -9.33 -8.66 -0.48
C THR A 99 -10.40 -9.71 -0.77
N ALA A 100 -11.02 -10.29 0.26
CA ALA A 100 -12.14 -11.22 0.07
C ALA A 100 -13.36 -10.57 -0.60
N VAL A 101 -13.62 -9.27 -0.36
CA VAL A 101 -14.70 -8.55 -1.03
C VAL A 101 -14.35 -8.34 -2.50
N LYS A 102 -13.09 -8.01 -2.80
CA LYS A 102 -12.60 -7.82 -4.17
C LYS A 102 -12.69 -9.12 -4.99
N LEU A 103 -12.14 -10.21 -4.46
CA LEU A 103 -12.06 -11.51 -5.13
C LEU A 103 -13.42 -12.21 -5.28
N LYS A 104 -14.46 -11.79 -4.54
CA LYS A 104 -15.81 -12.34 -4.69
C LYS A 104 -16.41 -12.11 -6.08
N THR A 105 -15.92 -11.09 -6.81
CA THR A 105 -16.40 -10.79 -8.15
C THR A 105 -15.82 -11.79 -9.14
N GLU A 106 -16.66 -12.65 -9.70
CA GLU A 106 -16.25 -13.57 -10.76
C GLU A 106 -16.07 -12.83 -12.09
N ILE A 107 -15.04 -13.22 -12.84
CA ILE A 107 -14.61 -12.64 -14.11
C ILE A 107 -14.28 -13.76 -15.11
N PRO A 108 -15.26 -14.62 -15.48
CA PRO A 108 -15.02 -15.81 -16.32
C PRO A 108 -14.53 -15.49 -17.74
N ASN A 109 -14.69 -14.25 -18.21
CA ASN A 109 -14.21 -13.77 -19.50
C ASN A 109 -13.09 -12.73 -19.36
N GLY A 110 -12.48 -12.66 -18.17
CA GLY A 110 -11.58 -11.59 -17.77
C GLY A 110 -10.15 -12.05 -17.51
N ALA A 111 -9.42 -11.24 -16.74
CA ALA A 111 -8.06 -11.56 -16.31
C ALA A 111 -7.82 -11.18 -14.85
N PHE A 112 -7.13 -12.07 -14.14
CA PHE A 112 -6.53 -11.71 -12.86
C PHE A 112 -5.16 -11.07 -13.11
N ILE A 113 -4.82 -9.99 -12.40
CA ILE A 113 -3.58 -9.26 -12.62
C ILE A 113 -2.83 -9.09 -11.29
N ALA A 114 -1.66 -9.69 -11.19
CA ALA A 114 -0.72 -9.42 -10.11
C ALA A 114 0.01 -8.11 -10.41
N ASN A 115 -0.25 -7.08 -9.61
CA ASN A 115 0.41 -5.78 -9.71
C ASN A 115 1.79 -5.85 -9.04
N ALA A 116 2.81 -6.06 -9.85
CA ALA A 116 4.23 -6.03 -9.49
C ALA A 116 4.92 -4.75 -9.98
N ALA A 117 4.17 -3.64 -10.10
CA ALA A 117 4.71 -2.39 -10.63
C ALA A 117 5.63 -1.67 -9.65
N GLU A 118 5.41 -1.77 -8.32
CA GLU A 118 6.15 -1.04 -7.27
C GLU A 118 6.49 0.41 -7.71
N CYS A 119 5.44 1.23 -7.88
CA CYS A 119 5.57 2.55 -8.49
C CYS A 119 6.01 3.66 -7.55
N GLU A 120 5.77 3.52 -6.24
CA GLU A 120 6.26 4.50 -5.29
C GLU A 120 7.79 4.51 -5.26
N PRO A 121 8.45 5.66 -5.52
CA PRO A 121 9.90 5.72 -5.51
C PRO A 121 10.48 5.29 -4.15
N LEU A 122 11.68 4.70 -4.17
CA LEU A 122 12.40 4.16 -3.00
C LEU A 122 11.77 2.92 -2.34
N LEU A 123 10.60 2.45 -2.76
CA LEU A 123 10.06 1.18 -2.28
C LEU A 123 10.68 0.01 -3.05
N ALA A 124 11.00 -1.06 -2.33
CA ALA A 124 11.68 -2.24 -2.88
C ALA A 124 11.17 -3.58 -2.28
N HIS A 125 10.19 -3.53 -1.36
CA HIS A 125 9.75 -4.71 -0.63
C HIS A 125 8.98 -5.70 -1.53
N ASN A 126 8.16 -5.19 -2.47
CA ASN A 126 7.47 -6.05 -3.42
C ASN A 126 8.46 -6.71 -4.38
N MET A 127 9.46 -5.96 -4.87
CA MET A 127 10.48 -6.51 -5.75
C MET A 127 11.30 -7.58 -5.04
N LYS A 128 11.67 -7.38 -3.77
CA LYS A 128 12.35 -8.41 -2.99
C LYS A 128 11.50 -9.68 -2.85
N GLN A 129 10.21 -9.54 -2.56
CA GLN A 129 9.27 -10.68 -2.49
C GLN A 129 9.19 -11.41 -3.84
N VAL A 130 9.14 -10.70 -4.97
CA VAL A 130 9.14 -11.34 -6.30
C VAL A 130 10.47 -12.05 -6.59
N GLU A 131 11.60 -11.42 -6.26
CA GLU A 131 12.94 -11.97 -6.48
C GLU A 131 13.20 -13.25 -5.68
N GLU A 132 12.80 -13.27 -4.41
CA GLU A 132 13.10 -14.37 -3.47
C GLU A 132 12.00 -15.44 -3.45
N HIS A 133 10.75 -15.07 -3.74
CA HIS A 133 9.58 -15.93 -3.54
C HIS A 133 8.62 -15.97 -4.75
N ALA A 134 9.13 -15.85 -5.99
CA ALA A 134 8.33 -15.94 -7.23
C ALA A 134 7.39 -17.16 -7.27
N GLN A 135 7.82 -18.32 -6.80
CA GLN A 135 7.00 -19.54 -6.76
C GLN A 135 5.80 -19.43 -5.82
N GLN A 136 5.93 -18.70 -4.71
CA GLN A 136 4.81 -18.41 -3.82
C GLN A 136 3.80 -17.50 -4.53
N LEU A 137 4.27 -16.48 -5.24
CA LEU A 137 3.42 -15.59 -6.02
C LEU A 137 2.61 -16.34 -7.08
N VAL A 138 3.24 -17.26 -7.82
CA VAL A 138 2.55 -18.10 -8.82
C VAL A 138 1.44 -18.94 -8.19
N ARG A 139 1.69 -19.59 -7.04
CA ARG A 139 0.63 -20.34 -6.32
C ARG A 139 -0.53 -19.44 -5.90
N GLY A 140 -0.23 -18.25 -5.38
CA GLY A 140 -1.24 -17.29 -4.98
C GLY A 140 -2.08 -16.79 -6.15
N ILE A 141 -1.47 -16.54 -7.32
CA ILE A 141 -2.19 -16.21 -8.55
C ILE A 141 -3.16 -17.33 -8.92
N LYS A 142 -2.74 -18.59 -8.85
CA LYS A 142 -3.62 -19.75 -9.15
C LYS A 142 -4.83 -19.81 -8.23
N TYR A 143 -4.65 -19.56 -6.93
CA TYR A 143 -5.79 -19.45 -5.99
C TYR A 143 -6.72 -18.30 -6.35
N CYS A 144 -6.18 -17.15 -6.74
CA CYS A 144 -6.99 -16.00 -7.15
C CYS A 144 -7.77 -16.29 -8.45
N MET A 145 -7.15 -16.94 -9.43
CA MET A 145 -7.82 -17.38 -10.66
C MET A 145 -8.94 -18.38 -10.36
N GLU A 146 -8.73 -19.35 -9.47
CA GLU A 146 -9.75 -20.32 -9.06
C GLU A 146 -10.97 -19.66 -8.42
N ILE A 147 -10.73 -18.68 -7.52
CA ILE A 147 -11.78 -17.94 -6.83
C ILE A 147 -12.56 -17.06 -7.81
N THR A 148 -11.83 -16.30 -8.64
CA THR A 148 -12.43 -15.32 -9.57
C THR A 148 -12.93 -15.94 -10.88
N LYS A 149 -12.67 -17.22 -11.12
CA LYS A 149 -12.93 -17.90 -12.40
C LYS A 149 -12.20 -17.31 -13.59
N ALA A 150 -11.15 -16.52 -13.36
CA ALA A 150 -10.38 -15.91 -14.44
C ALA A 150 -9.68 -17.01 -15.28
N PRO A 151 -9.84 -17.02 -16.62
CA PRO A 151 -9.21 -18.01 -17.50
C PRO A 151 -7.70 -17.78 -17.68
N GLN A 152 -7.23 -16.56 -17.43
CA GLN A 152 -5.84 -16.16 -17.61
C GLN A 152 -5.42 -15.15 -16.53
N ALA A 153 -4.11 -15.07 -16.29
CA ALA A 153 -3.54 -14.07 -15.41
C ALA A 153 -2.29 -13.40 -15.99
N TYR A 154 -2.04 -12.19 -15.52
CA TYR A 154 -0.85 -11.42 -15.89
C TYR A 154 -0.09 -10.94 -14.65
N ILE A 155 1.23 -11.01 -14.69
CA ILE A 155 2.10 -10.34 -13.73
C ILE A 155 2.59 -9.06 -14.38
N ALA A 156 2.00 -7.93 -13.99
CA ALA A 156 2.30 -6.63 -14.56
C ALA A 156 3.52 -6.01 -13.86
N ILE A 157 4.65 -5.92 -14.56
CA ILE A 157 5.96 -5.52 -14.00
C ILE A 157 6.73 -4.62 -14.96
N LYS A 158 7.51 -3.67 -14.41
CA LYS A 158 8.40 -2.81 -15.20
C LYS A 158 9.68 -3.57 -15.59
N PRO A 159 10.11 -3.52 -16.87
CA PRO A 159 11.29 -4.26 -17.35
C PRO A 159 12.62 -3.93 -16.65
N LYS A 160 12.73 -2.78 -15.98
CA LYS A 160 13.94 -2.41 -15.23
C LYS A 160 14.24 -3.35 -14.06
N HIS A 161 13.24 -4.03 -13.51
CA HIS A 161 13.39 -4.99 -12.41
C HIS A 161 13.90 -6.35 -12.92
N LYS A 162 15.08 -6.35 -13.54
CA LYS A 162 15.64 -7.50 -14.28
C LYS A 162 15.69 -8.78 -13.43
N LYS A 163 16.10 -8.68 -12.16
CA LYS A 163 16.18 -9.83 -11.24
C LYS A 163 14.80 -10.45 -11.00
N ALA A 164 13.81 -9.62 -10.67
CA ALA A 164 12.43 -10.04 -10.49
C ALA A 164 11.86 -10.68 -11.77
N VAL A 165 12.08 -10.07 -12.94
CA VAL A 165 11.66 -10.63 -14.23
C VAL A 165 12.29 -12.01 -14.47
N ILE A 166 13.58 -12.18 -14.21
CA ILE A 166 14.27 -13.48 -14.35
C ILE A 166 13.67 -14.53 -13.39
N ALA A 167 13.38 -14.15 -12.15
CA ALA A 167 12.78 -15.04 -11.17
C ALA A 167 11.37 -15.49 -11.61
N LEU A 168 10.57 -14.56 -12.14
CA LEU A 168 9.24 -14.85 -12.68
C LEU A 168 9.30 -15.76 -13.90
N VAL A 169 10.18 -15.50 -14.87
CA VAL A 169 10.34 -16.36 -16.07
C VAL A 169 10.65 -17.79 -15.67
N LYS A 170 11.53 -18.00 -14.69
CA LYS A 170 11.85 -19.33 -14.16
C LYS A 170 10.65 -19.97 -13.45
N ALA A 171 9.86 -19.17 -12.71
CA ALA A 171 8.71 -19.67 -11.98
C ALA A 171 7.54 -20.08 -12.90
N LEU A 172 7.45 -19.47 -14.08
CA LEU A 172 6.35 -19.66 -15.03
C LEU A 172 6.62 -20.73 -16.12
N LEU A 173 7.76 -21.42 -16.11
CA LEU A 173 8.14 -22.39 -17.16
C LEU A 173 7.07 -23.44 -17.48
N ASN A 174 6.20 -23.78 -16.52
CA ASN A 174 5.14 -24.78 -16.67
C ASN A 174 3.72 -24.20 -16.45
N GLU A 175 3.55 -22.88 -16.53
CA GLU A 175 2.28 -22.22 -16.27
C GLU A 175 1.73 -21.59 -17.57
N SER A 176 0.87 -22.31 -18.28
CA SER A 176 0.35 -21.89 -19.60
C SER A 176 -0.73 -20.80 -19.56
N HIS A 177 -1.22 -20.44 -18.38
CA HIS A 177 -2.30 -19.46 -18.19
C HIS A 177 -1.85 -18.21 -17.44
N ILE A 178 -0.55 -18.07 -17.17
CA ILE A 178 0.01 -16.95 -16.40
C ILE A 178 1.19 -16.37 -17.18
N ASP A 179 1.05 -15.13 -17.65
CA ASP A 179 2.07 -14.44 -18.44
C ASP A 179 2.66 -13.23 -17.71
N ILE A 180 3.84 -12.80 -18.13
CA ILE A 180 4.45 -11.54 -17.67
C ILE A 180 4.04 -10.43 -18.64
N PHE A 181 3.38 -9.40 -18.12
CA PHE A 181 3.07 -8.19 -18.87
C PHE A 181 4.08 -7.08 -18.55
N ARG A 182 4.67 -6.49 -19.59
CA ARG A 182 5.69 -5.45 -19.46
C ARG A 182 5.04 -4.08 -19.39
N LEU A 183 5.06 -3.47 -18.21
CA LEU A 183 4.57 -2.10 -18.01
C LEU A 183 5.56 -1.04 -18.52
N PRO A 184 5.08 0.16 -18.90
CA PRO A 184 5.96 1.28 -19.19
C PRO A 184 6.73 1.73 -17.93
N ASP A 185 7.96 2.22 -18.11
CA ASP A 185 8.81 2.71 -17.02
C ASP A 185 8.43 4.14 -16.65
N MET A 186 7.31 4.26 -15.95
CA MET A 186 6.74 5.55 -15.56
C MET A 186 5.90 5.43 -14.28
N TYR A 187 5.80 6.54 -13.56
CA TYR A 187 4.76 6.71 -12.55
C TYR A 187 3.51 7.33 -13.20
N PRO A 188 2.28 6.84 -12.95
CA PRO A 188 1.87 5.78 -12.04
C PRO A 188 1.51 4.47 -12.79
N ALA A 189 2.47 3.75 -13.39
CA ALA A 189 2.17 2.50 -14.12
C ALA A 189 1.47 1.41 -13.28
N GLY A 190 1.53 1.51 -11.95
CA GLY A 190 0.89 0.63 -10.98
C GLY A 190 -0.52 1.05 -10.58
N ASP A 191 -1.04 2.17 -11.07
CA ASP A 191 -2.45 2.55 -10.90
C ASP A 191 -3.34 1.51 -11.58
N GLU A 192 -4.42 1.09 -10.91
CA GLU A 192 -5.27 0.02 -11.40
C GLU A 192 -5.89 0.33 -12.77
N ARG A 193 -6.22 1.61 -13.04
CA ARG A 193 -6.81 2.02 -14.32
C ARG A 193 -5.75 2.08 -15.42
N VAL A 194 -4.51 2.42 -15.08
CA VAL A 194 -3.38 2.29 -16.01
C VAL A 194 -3.15 0.82 -16.34
N ILE A 195 -3.11 -0.06 -15.34
CA ILE A 195 -2.93 -1.50 -15.56
C ILE A 195 -4.03 -2.08 -16.45
N VAL A 196 -5.31 -1.78 -16.20
CA VAL A 196 -6.40 -2.25 -17.07
C VAL A 196 -6.21 -1.76 -18.51
N ARG A 197 -5.85 -0.48 -18.71
CA ARG A 197 -5.59 0.07 -20.04
C ARG A 197 -4.45 -0.65 -20.74
N GLU A 198 -3.31 -0.82 -20.08
CA GLU A 198 -2.14 -1.43 -20.70
C GLU A 198 -2.36 -2.94 -20.98
N VAL A 199 -2.91 -3.68 -20.02
CA VAL A 199 -3.06 -5.15 -20.12
C VAL A 199 -4.25 -5.56 -20.98
N MET A 200 -5.39 -4.85 -20.86
CA MET A 200 -6.64 -5.26 -21.50
C MET A 200 -7.07 -4.33 -22.66
N GLY A 201 -6.39 -3.20 -22.86
CA GLY A 201 -6.77 -2.21 -23.86
C GLY A 201 -8.07 -1.47 -23.53
N ILE A 202 -8.51 -1.49 -22.28
CA ILE A 202 -9.77 -0.89 -21.82
C ILE A 202 -9.47 0.34 -20.97
N GLU A 203 -9.96 1.50 -21.38
CA GLU A 203 -9.91 2.71 -20.55
C GLU A 203 -11.10 2.73 -19.59
N LEU A 204 -10.81 2.76 -18.29
CA LEU A 204 -11.84 2.87 -17.27
C LEU A 204 -12.29 4.33 -17.10
N GLU A 205 -13.60 4.51 -17.12
CA GLU A 205 -14.21 5.78 -16.78
C GLU A 205 -13.86 6.17 -15.33
N PRO A 206 -13.75 7.48 -15.01
CA PRO A 206 -13.55 7.94 -13.65
C PRO A 206 -14.55 7.34 -12.65
N GLY A 207 -14.04 6.64 -11.63
CA GLY A 207 -14.86 5.95 -10.62
C GLY A 207 -15.31 4.53 -11.00
N GLN A 208 -15.14 4.10 -12.25
CA GLN A 208 -15.44 2.75 -12.68
C GLN A 208 -14.48 1.74 -12.04
N LEU A 209 -15.04 0.64 -11.52
CA LEU A 209 -14.25 -0.42 -10.88
C LEU A 209 -13.73 -1.42 -11.92
N PRO A 210 -12.47 -1.91 -11.78
CA PRO A 210 -11.90 -2.93 -12.66
C PRO A 210 -12.76 -4.18 -12.84
N GLY A 211 -13.46 -4.62 -11.78
CA GLY A 211 -14.32 -5.80 -11.84
C GLY A 211 -15.45 -5.70 -12.87
N THR A 212 -15.90 -4.48 -13.20
CA THR A 212 -16.96 -4.25 -14.20
C THR A 212 -16.53 -4.55 -15.64
N VAL A 213 -15.23 -4.59 -15.91
CA VAL A 213 -14.65 -4.88 -17.23
C VAL A 213 -13.90 -6.22 -17.25
N GLY A 214 -14.12 -7.07 -16.24
CA GLY A 214 -13.46 -8.38 -16.16
C GLY A 214 -12.03 -8.33 -15.60
N ALA A 215 -11.62 -7.28 -14.90
CA ALA A 215 -10.29 -7.20 -14.29
C ALA A 215 -10.35 -7.36 -12.76
N CYS A 216 -9.49 -8.21 -12.21
CA CYS A 216 -9.23 -8.26 -10.77
C CYS A 216 -7.73 -8.12 -10.52
N ILE A 217 -7.34 -7.05 -9.82
CA ILE A 217 -5.93 -6.66 -9.70
C ILE A 217 -5.51 -6.69 -8.23
N ASP A 218 -4.49 -7.45 -7.84
CA ASP A 218 -3.97 -7.42 -6.47
C ASP A 218 -2.46 -7.21 -6.43
N ASN A 219 -2.01 -6.48 -5.41
CA ASN A 219 -0.58 -6.29 -5.15
C ASN A 219 0.09 -7.61 -4.77
N VAL A 220 1.37 -7.78 -5.12
CA VAL A 220 2.10 -9.04 -4.89
C VAL A 220 2.19 -9.45 -3.42
N GLU A 221 2.24 -8.51 -2.47
CA GLU A 221 2.24 -8.83 -1.05
C GLU A 221 0.86 -9.24 -0.53
N THR A 222 -0.22 -8.66 -1.10
CA THR A 222 -1.57 -9.19 -0.87
C THR A 222 -1.65 -10.65 -1.31
N ILE A 223 -1.07 -10.99 -2.46
CA ILE A 223 -1.06 -12.36 -2.97
C ILE A 223 -0.21 -13.28 -2.09
N LYS A 224 0.93 -12.81 -1.56
CA LYS A 224 1.71 -13.51 -0.53
C LYS A 224 0.83 -13.88 0.66
N HIS A 225 0.10 -12.92 1.23
CA HIS A 225 -0.77 -13.18 2.37
C HIS A 225 -1.94 -14.12 2.06
N ILE A 226 -2.44 -14.13 0.82
CA ILE A 226 -3.44 -15.11 0.38
C ILE A 226 -2.89 -16.54 0.51
N VAL A 227 -1.65 -16.75 0.05
CA VAL A 227 -0.99 -18.06 0.17
C VAL A 227 -0.80 -18.46 1.63
N GLU A 228 -0.27 -17.56 2.46
CA GLU A 228 -0.07 -17.82 3.89
C GLU A 228 -1.39 -18.14 4.62
N ALA A 229 -2.48 -17.47 4.27
CA ALA A 229 -3.80 -17.74 4.87
C ALA A 229 -4.37 -19.10 4.44
N ILE A 230 -4.17 -19.50 3.19
CA ILE A 230 -4.71 -20.76 2.65
C ILE A 230 -3.86 -21.96 3.07
N GLU A 231 -2.54 -21.87 2.94
CA GLU A 231 -1.61 -22.98 3.18
C GLU A 231 -1.28 -23.12 4.67
N ASP A 232 -0.98 -21.99 5.34
CA ASP A 232 -0.46 -22.01 6.71
C ASP A 232 -1.53 -21.66 7.77
N ARG A 233 -2.71 -21.20 7.33
CA ARG A 233 -3.74 -20.58 8.18
C ARG A 233 -3.20 -19.40 8.98
N LYS A 234 -2.28 -18.64 8.39
CA LYS A 234 -1.67 -17.48 9.01
C LYS A 234 -2.56 -16.24 8.82
N PRO A 235 -2.98 -15.56 9.90
CA PRO A 235 -3.62 -14.25 9.79
C PRO A 235 -2.63 -13.16 9.35
N VAL A 236 -3.14 -12.02 8.86
CA VAL A 236 -2.26 -10.87 8.54
C VAL A 236 -1.81 -10.19 9.83
N ILE A 237 -0.64 -10.61 10.32
CA ILE A 237 0.03 -10.12 11.53
C ILE A 237 1.40 -9.51 11.26
N ASP A 238 1.91 -9.67 10.04
CA ASP A 238 3.20 -9.16 9.60
C ASP A 238 3.06 -8.37 8.30
N LYS A 239 4.01 -7.48 8.05
CA LYS A 239 4.09 -6.62 6.87
C LYS A 239 5.54 -6.54 6.39
N ASP A 240 5.74 -6.53 5.08
CA ASP A 240 7.03 -6.22 4.47
C ASP A 240 7.16 -4.71 4.30
N VAL A 241 8.30 -4.15 4.70
CA VAL A 241 8.49 -2.69 4.81
C VAL A 241 9.85 -2.30 4.28
N THR A 242 9.87 -1.25 3.46
CA THR A 242 11.11 -0.60 3.03
C THR A 242 11.47 0.57 3.96
N VAL A 243 12.74 0.69 4.33
CA VAL A 243 13.31 1.89 4.96
C VAL A 243 14.36 2.47 4.03
N SER A 244 14.23 3.74 3.68
CA SER A 244 15.14 4.42 2.75
C SER A 244 15.13 5.95 2.94
N GLY A 245 15.78 6.68 2.04
CA GLY A 245 15.99 8.11 2.11
C GLY A 245 17.26 8.46 2.88
N ARG A 246 17.17 9.43 3.79
CA ARG A 246 18.28 10.01 4.55
C ARG A 246 18.63 9.19 5.80
N VAL A 247 18.86 7.90 5.58
CA VAL A 247 19.30 6.91 6.57
C VAL A 247 20.72 6.43 6.26
N ARG A 248 21.43 5.92 7.27
CA ARG A 248 22.84 5.48 7.09
C ARG A 248 22.94 4.29 6.15
N GLN A 249 22.02 3.33 6.25
CA GLN A 249 21.87 2.28 5.25
C GLN A 249 20.88 2.77 4.19
N LYS A 250 21.40 3.15 3.02
CA LYS A 250 20.65 3.79 1.93
C LYS A 250 19.29 3.13 1.63
N GLU A 251 19.22 1.82 1.73
CA GLU A 251 17.99 1.05 1.58
C GLU A 251 18.05 -0.19 2.47
N SER A 252 16.95 -0.50 3.14
CA SER A 252 16.76 -1.72 3.92
C SER A 252 15.36 -2.24 3.67
N VAL A 253 15.24 -3.51 3.29
CA VAL A 253 13.95 -4.20 3.17
C VAL A 253 13.83 -5.19 4.32
N PHE A 254 12.85 -4.94 5.20
CA PHE A 254 12.52 -5.81 6.32
C PHE A 254 11.29 -6.64 5.95
N VAL A 255 11.44 -7.97 6.00
CA VAL A 255 10.40 -8.93 5.66
C VAL A 255 9.76 -9.45 6.94
N ASN A 256 8.44 -9.66 6.92
CA ASN A 256 7.63 -10.15 8.03
C ASN A 256 7.79 -9.33 9.33
N VAL A 257 7.73 -8.00 9.23
CA VAL A 257 7.73 -7.12 10.40
C VAL A 257 6.37 -7.18 11.10
N PRO A 258 6.29 -7.49 12.39
CA PRO A 258 5.02 -7.52 13.10
C PRO A 258 4.29 -6.17 13.01
N ILE A 259 3.00 -6.21 12.69
CA ILE A 259 2.15 -5.01 12.67
C ILE A 259 2.17 -4.36 14.05
N GLY A 260 2.19 -3.03 14.10
CA GLY A 260 2.35 -2.26 15.34
C GLY A 260 3.79 -1.97 15.75
N THR A 261 4.79 -2.58 15.08
CA THR A 261 6.20 -2.20 15.25
C THR A 261 6.36 -0.70 14.97
N PRO A 262 6.98 0.10 15.87
CA PRO A 262 7.15 1.52 15.64
C PRO A 262 8.22 1.79 14.57
N ALA A 263 8.03 2.85 13.79
CA ALA A 263 8.98 3.32 12.78
C ALA A 263 10.40 3.46 13.34
N LYS A 264 10.52 3.93 14.59
CA LYS A 264 11.79 4.07 15.32
C LYS A 264 12.67 2.84 15.23
N GLU A 265 12.10 1.67 15.52
CA GLU A 265 12.87 0.42 15.57
C GLU A 265 13.42 0.07 14.18
N LEU A 266 12.63 0.29 13.13
CA LEU A 266 13.06 0.03 11.76
C LEU A 266 14.12 1.03 11.29
N LEU A 267 14.00 2.29 11.69
CA LEU A 267 14.99 3.34 11.43
C LEU A 267 16.31 3.04 12.14
N GLU A 268 16.28 2.64 13.41
CA GLU A 268 17.46 2.22 14.18
C GLU A 268 18.14 1.01 13.55
N ARG A 269 17.37 0.00 13.12
CA ARG A 269 17.88 -1.17 12.41
C ARG A 269 18.48 -0.85 11.04
N ALA A 270 18.02 0.22 10.38
CA ALA A 270 18.61 0.78 9.17
C ALA A 270 19.85 1.67 9.45
N GLY A 271 20.36 1.66 10.69
CA GLY A 271 21.54 2.43 11.12
C GLY A 271 21.24 3.86 11.58
N GLY A 272 19.96 4.23 11.74
CA GLY A 272 19.53 5.58 12.12
C GLY A 272 19.56 6.58 10.95
N TYR A 273 18.94 7.73 11.16
CA TYR A 273 18.91 8.83 10.20
C TYR A 273 20.15 9.74 10.27
N ILE A 274 20.37 10.50 9.20
CA ILE A 274 21.50 11.43 9.06
C ILE A 274 21.01 12.87 9.27
N GLU A 275 21.57 13.54 10.28
CA GLU A 275 21.27 14.95 10.58
C GLU A 275 21.98 15.95 9.64
N PRO A 276 21.38 17.13 9.38
CA PRO A 276 19.97 17.44 9.61
C PRO A 276 19.09 16.60 8.68
N HIS A 277 17.91 16.17 9.12
CA HIS A 277 16.93 15.48 8.28
C HIS A 277 15.62 16.28 8.10
N GLY A 278 14.85 15.93 7.07
CA GLY A 278 13.49 16.44 6.86
C GLY A 278 12.47 15.61 7.64
N GLU A 279 11.24 15.53 7.16
CA GLU A 279 10.22 14.70 7.82
C GLU A 279 10.47 13.19 7.69
N ILE A 280 9.85 12.41 8.58
CA ILE A 280 9.65 10.98 8.39
C ILE A 280 8.34 10.80 7.61
N VAL A 281 8.38 10.10 6.49
CA VAL A 281 7.22 9.79 5.66
C VAL A 281 6.81 8.34 5.87
N VAL A 282 5.53 8.11 6.17
CA VAL A 282 4.92 6.77 6.20
C VAL A 282 4.26 6.50 4.85
N GLY A 283 4.71 5.46 4.15
CA GLY A 283 4.33 5.18 2.76
C GLY A 283 5.40 5.65 1.78
N GLY A 284 5.02 5.82 0.52
CA GLY A 284 5.92 6.30 -0.52
C GLY A 284 6.00 7.83 -0.63
N PRO A 285 6.95 8.38 -1.40
CA PRO A 285 7.10 9.83 -1.55
C PRO A 285 5.89 10.54 -2.15
N GLN A 286 5.10 9.86 -3.00
CA GLN A 286 3.98 10.48 -3.72
C GLN A 286 2.69 10.46 -2.88
N THR A 287 2.27 9.28 -2.40
CA THR A 287 1.01 9.14 -1.63
C THR A 287 1.19 9.01 -0.12
N GLY A 288 2.42 9.04 0.38
CA GLY A 288 2.72 8.94 1.80
C GLY A 288 2.35 10.20 2.58
N ARG A 289 2.38 10.08 3.90
CA ARG A 289 2.06 11.17 4.83
C ARG A 289 3.18 11.39 5.83
N ALA A 290 3.27 12.62 6.33
CA ALA A 290 4.14 12.93 7.45
C ALA A 290 3.81 12.01 8.64
N GLY A 291 4.84 11.50 9.29
CA GLY A 291 4.75 10.64 10.46
C GLY A 291 5.83 10.97 11.46
N SER A 292 5.93 10.11 12.47
CA SER A 292 6.90 10.23 13.54
C SER A 292 7.56 8.87 13.80
N GLU A 293 8.60 8.87 14.63
CA GLU A 293 9.22 7.64 15.14
C GLU A 293 8.21 6.68 15.81
N ALA A 294 7.13 7.21 16.37
CA ALA A 294 6.09 6.43 17.03
C ALA A 294 5.05 5.84 16.06
N ALA A 295 5.10 6.20 14.77
CA ALA A 295 4.14 5.70 13.79
C ALA A 295 4.23 4.17 13.69
N PRO A 296 3.11 3.43 13.87
CA PRO A 296 3.13 1.98 13.81
C PRO A 296 3.14 1.48 12.37
N VAL A 297 3.77 0.32 12.15
CA VAL A 297 3.52 -0.53 10.98
C VAL A 297 2.05 -0.92 10.97
N THR A 298 1.40 -0.82 9.81
CA THR A 298 0.02 -1.22 9.57
C THR A 298 -0.05 -2.15 8.36
N LYS A 299 -1.20 -2.78 8.11
CA LYS A 299 -1.42 -3.62 6.92
C LYS A 299 -1.17 -2.92 5.58
N THR A 300 -1.23 -1.59 5.55
CA THR A 300 -1.02 -0.78 4.34
C THR A 300 0.30 -0.01 4.37
N SER A 301 1.17 -0.24 5.36
CA SER A 301 2.47 0.42 5.45
C SER A 301 3.43 -0.17 4.43
N GLY A 302 3.77 0.56 3.37
CA GLY A 302 4.79 0.14 2.40
C GLY A 302 6.22 0.54 2.77
N ALA A 303 6.39 1.69 3.44
CA ALA A 303 7.72 2.18 3.81
C ALA A 303 7.71 3.17 4.98
N PHE A 304 8.89 3.37 5.56
CA PHE A 304 9.25 4.55 6.35
C PHE A 304 10.46 5.22 5.71
N LEU A 305 10.26 6.43 5.19
CA LEU A 305 11.28 7.17 4.47
C LEU A 305 11.71 8.38 5.27
N VAL A 306 13.00 8.68 5.27
CA VAL A 306 13.51 9.91 5.90
C VAL A 306 13.84 10.91 4.80
N ALA A 307 13.17 12.05 4.79
CA ALA A 307 13.38 13.06 3.78
C ALA A 307 14.71 13.82 4.00
N MET A 308 15.21 14.44 2.93
CA MET A 308 16.18 15.52 3.06
C MET A 308 15.53 16.73 3.75
N PRO A 309 16.31 17.59 4.45
CA PRO A 309 15.78 18.87 4.92
C PRO A 309 15.07 19.60 3.78
N PHE A 310 13.90 20.15 4.06
CA PHE A 310 13.17 20.90 3.06
C PHE A 310 14.00 22.11 2.60
N PRO A 311 14.04 22.40 1.28
CA PRO A 311 14.57 23.67 0.81
C PRO A 311 13.75 24.81 1.41
N GLN A 312 14.38 25.97 1.60
CA GLN A 312 13.68 27.17 2.03
C GLN A 312 13.07 27.88 0.81
N GLU A 313 11.78 28.17 0.87
CA GLU A 313 11.04 28.86 -0.17
C GLU A 313 10.21 29.98 0.47
N THR A 314 10.55 31.23 0.17
CA THR A 314 9.86 32.41 0.73
C THR A 314 8.87 33.02 -0.24
N ARG A 315 8.83 32.55 -1.50
CA ARG A 315 7.89 33.02 -2.51
C ARG A 315 6.50 32.45 -2.27
N LYS A 316 5.50 33.12 -2.82
CA LYS A 316 4.10 32.69 -2.78
C LYS A 316 3.89 31.46 -3.67
N ALA A 317 3.42 30.37 -3.09
CA ALA A 317 3.20 29.10 -3.77
C ALA A 317 1.77 28.98 -4.31
N GLY A 318 1.66 28.54 -5.57
CA GLY A 318 0.45 27.96 -6.13
C GLY A 318 0.56 26.44 -6.12
N ILE A 319 -0.53 25.74 -5.84
CA ILE A 319 -0.57 24.27 -5.84
C ILE A 319 -1.37 23.79 -7.05
N LEU A 320 -0.80 22.86 -7.81
CA LEU A 320 -1.54 22.13 -8.85
C LEU A 320 -1.76 20.68 -8.41
N ILE A 321 -3.03 20.32 -8.23
CA ILE A 321 -3.47 19.06 -7.65
C ILE A 321 -3.84 18.09 -8.77
N CYS A 322 -3.36 16.84 -8.70
CA CYS A 322 -3.76 15.77 -9.60
C CYS A 322 -3.99 14.46 -8.82
N GLU A 323 -4.74 13.52 -9.40
CA GLU A 323 -5.06 12.24 -8.73
C GLU A 323 -3.81 11.42 -8.43
N CYS A 324 -2.86 11.40 -9.37
CA CYS A 324 -1.70 10.53 -9.29
C CYS A 324 -0.60 11.10 -8.38
N GLY A 325 -0.53 12.42 -8.22
CA GLY A 325 0.49 13.07 -7.41
C GLY A 325 0.11 13.15 -5.93
N GLY A 326 0.82 14.01 -5.19
CA GLY A 326 0.46 14.32 -3.82
C GLY A 326 -0.95 14.91 -3.71
N SER A 327 -1.67 14.53 -2.66
CA SER A 327 -2.96 15.13 -2.32
C SER A 327 -2.83 16.63 -2.04
N GLU A 328 -3.94 17.36 -2.06
CA GLU A 328 -3.96 18.78 -1.67
C GLU A 328 -3.32 19.00 -0.30
N GLU A 329 -3.71 18.19 0.69
CA GLU A 329 -3.16 18.22 2.06
C GLU A 329 -1.65 18.02 2.03
N ARG A 330 -1.18 17.03 1.26
CA ARG A 330 0.24 16.69 1.16
C ARG A 330 1.05 17.82 0.53
N LEU A 331 0.60 18.35 -0.61
CA LEU A 331 1.30 19.44 -1.31
C LEU A 331 1.28 20.74 -0.51
N THR A 332 0.20 21.01 0.23
CA THR A 332 0.10 22.16 1.14
C THR A 332 1.12 22.03 2.26
N HIS A 333 1.15 20.87 2.93
CA HIS A 333 2.13 20.59 3.99
C HIS A 333 3.58 20.71 3.49
N VAL A 334 3.87 20.22 2.29
CA VAL A 334 5.22 20.35 1.70
C VAL A 334 5.57 21.81 1.46
N ALA A 335 4.66 22.61 0.90
CA ALA A 335 4.89 24.04 0.66
C ALA A 335 5.13 24.81 1.98
N GLU A 336 4.28 24.56 2.99
CA GLU A 336 4.40 25.19 4.31
C GLU A 336 5.68 24.75 5.04
N SER A 337 6.09 23.49 4.90
CA SER A 337 7.33 22.96 5.48
C SER A 337 8.59 23.54 4.81
N MET A 338 8.48 24.00 3.56
CA MET A 338 9.52 24.79 2.89
C MET A 338 9.52 26.27 3.34
N GLY A 339 8.49 26.73 4.06
CA GLY A 339 8.31 28.12 4.47
C GLY A 339 7.49 28.98 3.50
N ALA A 340 6.88 28.38 2.48
CA ALA A 340 6.14 29.10 1.45
C ALA A 340 4.70 29.42 1.89
N GLU A 341 4.22 30.62 1.55
CA GLU A 341 2.81 30.98 1.69
C GLU A 341 2.00 30.41 0.52
N VAL A 342 1.04 29.52 0.79
CA VAL A 342 0.14 28.99 -0.24
C VAL A 342 -0.97 30.01 -0.53
N VAL A 343 -0.98 30.57 -1.74
CA VAL A 343 -1.91 31.64 -2.13
C VAL A 343 -3.01 31.21 -3.10
N ALA A 344 -2.82 30.09 -3.79
CA ALA A 344 -3.76 29.60 -4.77
C ALA A 344 -3.66 28.09 -4.97
N LYS A 345 -4.77 27.46 -5.32
CA LYS A 345 -4.87 26.02 -5.57
C LYS A 345 -5.71 25.80 -6.82
N GLU A 346 -5.25 24.94 -7.71
CA GLU A 346 -5.96 24.55 -8.92
C GLU A 346 -5.96 23.03 -9.07
N MET A 347 -7.06 22.50 -9.59
CA MET A 347 -7.13 21.12 -10.03
C MET A 347 -6.55 21.00 -11.44
N CYS A 348 -5.83 19.90 -11.70
CA CYS A 348 -5.39 19.53 -13.05
C CYS A 348 -6.57 19.56 -14.02
N LYS A 349 -6.33 20.03 -15.25
CA LYS A 349 -7.36 20.17 -16.30
C LYS A 349 -8.18 18.89 -16.56
N ARG A 350 -7.65 17.71 -16.25
CA ARG A 350 -8.32 16.43 -16.45
C ARG A 350 -8.99 15.87 -15.19
N MET A 351 -8.99 16.59 -14.09
CA MET A 351 -9.71 16.15 -12.90
C MET A 351 -11.20 16.37 -13.12
N VAL A 352 -11.98 15.33 -12.89
CA VAL A 352 -13.45 15.35 -12.88
C VAL A 352 -13.93 14.93 -11.50
N GLU A 353 -15.03 15.50 -11.04
CA GLU A 353 -15.63 15.13 -9.77
C GLU A 353 -16.56 13.92 -9.98
N VAL A 354 -16.35 12.87 -9.18
CA VAL A 354 -17.16 11.65 -9.16
C VAL A 354 -17.45 11.32 -7.71
N ASP A 355 -18.74 11.28 -7.35
CA ASP A 355 -19.20 10.95 -5.99
C ASP A 355 -18.49 11.78 -4.88
N GLY A 356 -18.31 13.07 -5.11
CA GLY A 356 -17.66 13.99 -4.17
C GLY A 356 -16.14 13.82 -4.06
N ARG A 357 -15.52 13.11 -5.00
CA ARG A 357 -14.06 12.95 -5.09
C ARG A 357 -13.56 13.27 -6.49
N TYR A 358 -12.45 14.00 -6.57
CA TYR A 358 -11.80 14.26 -7.83
C TYR A 358 -11.02 13.03 -8.32
N ARG A 359 -11.24 12.67 -9.59
CA ARG A 359 -10.58 11.57 -10.30
C ARG A 359 -9.99 12.09 -11.62
N CYS A 360 -8.85 11.59 -12.05
CA CYS A 360 -8.25 11.93 -13.34
C CYS A 360 -9.00 11.21 -14.46
N GLY A 361 -9.30 11.88 -15.56
CA GLY A 361 -9.89 11.22 -16.73
C GLY A 361 -9.00 10.13 -17.34
N LEU A 362 -7.67 10.31 -17.32
CA LEU A 362 -6.73 9.42 -17.99
C LEU A 362 -5.37 9.44 -17.26
N PRO A 363 -5.19 8.60 -16.22
CA PRO A 363 -3.96 8.58 -15.42
C PRO A 363 -2.74 8.19 -16.26
N GLY A 364 -1.59 8.81 -15.95
CA GLY A 364 -0.31 8.60 -16.64
C GLY A 364 -0.10 9.40 -17.95
N ILE A 365 -1.13 9.91 -18.61
CA ILE A 365 -0.99 10.62 -19.91
C ILE A 365 -1.25 12.12 -19.75
N CYS A 366 -0.45 12.86 -18.98
CA CYS A 366 -0.78 14.21 -18.51
C CYS A 366 -1.06 15.26 -19.62
N PRO A 367 -2.09 16.13 -19.46
CA PRO A 367 -2.32 17.22 -20.42
C PRO A 367 -1.43 18.43 -20.10
N GLY A 368 -1.29 19.35 -21.06
CA GLY A 368 -0.70 20.66 -20.81
C GLY A 368 -1.52 21.46 -19.78
N GLN A 369 -0.83 22.17 -18.88
CA GLN A 369 -1.43 22.87 -17.74
C GLN A 369 -1.33 24.40 -17.83
N ALA A 370 -1.03 24.96 -19.02
CA ALA A 370 -0.78 26.39 -19.20
C ALA A 370 -1.90 27.27 -18.65
N GLU A 371 -3.16 26.91 -18.91
CA GLU A 371 -4.35 27.59 -18.41
C GLU A 371 -4.38 27.65 -16.87
N LYS A 372 -4.13 26.52 -16.21
CA LYS A 372 -4.11 26.40 -14.75
C LYS A 372 -2.94 27.15 -14.12
N VAL A 373 -1.76 27.07 -14.73
CA VAL A 373 -0.59 27.82 -14.28
C VAL A 373 -0.80 29.34 -14.42
N ILE A 374 -1.44 29.80 -15.49
CA ILE A 374 -1.79 31.22 -15.66
C ILE A 374 -2.80 31.66 -14.60
N ALA A 375 -3.79 30.83 -14.26
CA ALA A 375 -4.76 31.12 -13.19
C ALA A 375 -4.07 31.26 -11.82
N LEU A 376 -3.20 30.31 -11.45
CA LEU A 376 -2.40 30.38 -10.23
C LEU A 376 -1.54 31.66 -10.20
N LYS A 377 -0.89 32.00 -11.31
CA LYS A 377 -0.09 33.22 -11.42
C LYS A 377 -0.92 34.50 -11.25
N ARG A 378 -2.13 34.56 -11.83
CA ARG A 378 -3.08 35.69 -11.66
C ARG A 378 -3.55 35.81 -10.20
N ALA A 379 -3.66 34.70 -9.48
CA ALA A 379 -3.97 34.66 -8.06
C ALA A 379 -2.75 34.98 -7.15
N GLY A 380 -1.61 35.35 -7.74
CA GLY A 380 -0.43 35.82 -7.00
C GLY A 380 0.64 34.76 -6.74
N ALA A 381 0.49 33.54 -7.28
CA ALA A 381 1.53 32.52 -7.19
C ALA A 381 2.78 32.94 -7.97
N GLN A 382 3.93 32.82 -7.31
CA GLN A 382 5.27 33.08 -7.85
C GLN A 382 6.03 31.78 -8.14
N VAL A 383 5.68 30.70 -7.44
CA VAL A 383 6.21 29.35 -7.63
C VAL A 383 5.08 28.33 -7.68
N LEU A 384 5.37 27.17 -8.27
CA LEU A 384 4.41 26.08 -8.40
C LEU A 384 4.89 24.88 -7.57
N VAL A 385 4.00 24.35 -6.73
CA VAL A 385 4.16 23.07 -6.06
C VAL A 385 3.22 22.06 -6.73
N ILE A 386 3.80 20.99 -7.27
CA ILE A 386 3.09 19.96 -8.03
C ILE A 386 3.80 18.63 -7.81
N GLY A 387 3.03 17.54 -7.75
CA GLY A 387 3.60 16.20 -7.86
C GLY A 387 4.06 15.91 -9.29
N THR A 388 5.26 15.37 -9.47
CA THR A 388 5.76 14.96 -10.78
C THR A 388 5.53 13.47 -11.01
N CYS A 389 5.19 13.10 -12.25
CA CYS A 389 5.05 11.71 -12.69
C CYS A 389 6.40 11.09 -13.13
N SER A 390 7.51 11.66 -12.65
CA SER A 390 8.86 11.16 -12.91
C SER A 390 9.24 10.14 -11.84
N GLU A 391 9.71 8.97 -12.25
CA GLU A 391 10.26 7.96 -11.34
C GLU A 391 11.61 8.35 -10.73
#